data_AF-A0A1Q5UDD9-F1
#
_entry.id   AF-A0A1Q5UDD9-F1
#
_cell.length_a   1.000
_cell.length_b   1.000
_cell.length_c   1.000
_cell.angle_alpha   90.00
_cell.angle_beta   90.00
_cell.angle_gamma   90.00
#
_symmetry.space_group_name_H-M   'P 1'
#
loop_
_entity.id
_entity.type
_entity.pdbx_description
1 polymer ?
#
loop_
_entity_poly.entity_id
_entity_poly.type
_entity_poly.pdbx_seq_one_letter_code
_entity_poly.pdbx_strand_id
1 'polypeptide(L)'
;MSGHDESSEMSLRCPSLFENVEEVPLNLMESAIKSDLLSKPLGSHEALHFFLEELNKDNTHPLIKKAIEAVLRSPSLRQDIEIKWNLSRNYGCAKRRQHMMDKRAPYDLASWCIEKCPRCFNLLLDHQTVQPSAFCENGYNFFWLAVRSGKNDLMQRIVSLMDLEDLLHPFSMREPEADRYTIFQASTWNRKWFQVCWERLKSCQDNGLTSLGPDEIGHICRFADVDLAKELLESGLDLGKSRPENASPGWLEIVGRKDPEPMLNWFLSRGHQPPEKLLTYAATCNCTQAASWIMRHTESHLDWREAALVAAENPDDGSAEILEIILQDPVAKWKADQTLSQNIVIKTINGVCQERKKYEAFLSDKFFQKKFAEMEDVAVRKIQALGEVVRNVEVLGVKITANDTGLCRLAMALENMNQHC
;
A
#
# COMPACT_ATOMS: atom_id res chain seq x y z
N MET A 1 31.25 4.47 -46.60
CA MET A 1 31.52 3.12 -46.07
C MET A 1 32.67 3.24 -45.10
N SER A 2 32.39 3.24 -43.80
CA SER A 2 33.43 3.28 -42.77
C SER A 2 32.87 2.71 -41.48
N GLY A 3 33.37 1.53 -41.13
CA GLY A 3 33.52 1.00 -39.77
C GLY A 3 32.37 1.20 -38.80
N HIS A 4 31.45 0.23 -38.77
CA HIS A 4 30.91 -0.18 -37.49
C HIS A 4 32.02 -0.98 -36.78
N ASP A 5 32.69 -0.34 -35.82
CA ASP A 5 33.40 -1.08 -34.77
C ASP A 5 32.34 -1.89 -34.02
N GLU A 6 32.19 -3.16 -34.41
CA GLU A 6 31.59 -4.16 -33.56
C GLU A 6 32.42 -4.23 -32.28
N SER A 7 31.86 -3.77 -31.16
CA SER A 7 32.45 -4.00 -29.86
C SER A 7 32.54 -5.52 -29.68
N SER A 8 33.75 -6.10 -29.80
CA SER A 8 33.94 -7.51 -29.53
C SER A 8 33.46 -7.80 -28.11
N GLU A 9 32.38 -8.56 -27.95
CA GLU A 9 32.04 -9.11 -26.64
C GLU A 9 33.20 -10.02 -26.22
N MET A 10 34.04 -9.53 -25.30
CA MET A 10 35.09 -10.35 -24.73
C MET A 10 34.43 -11.50 -23.97
N SER A 11 34.61 -12.71 -24.49
CA SER A 11 34.24 -13.95 -23.81
C SER A 11 34.86 -14.01 -22.42
N LEU A 12 34.10 -14.52 -21.44
CA LEU A 12 34.60 -14.78 -20.08
C LEU A 12 35.87 -15.64 -20.12
N ARG A 13 36.84 -15.33 -19.25
CA ARG A 13 38.09 -16.11 -19.12
C ARG A 13 37.91 -17.36 -18.26
N CYS A 14 36.98 -17.34 -17.31
CA CYS A 14 36.79 -18.43 -16.36
C CYS A 14 36.37 -19.76 -16.98
N PRO A 15 35.47 -19.84 -17.98
CA PRO A 15 35.09 -21.11 -18.59
C PRO A 15 36.29 -21.95 -19.07
N SER A 16 37.22 -21.34 -19.81
CA SER A 16 38.40 -22.04 -20.32
C SER A 16 39.45 -22.34 -19.25
N LEU A 17 39.57 -21.49 -18.22
CA LEU A 17 40.47 -21.74 -17.09
C LEU A 17 39.98 -22.89 -16.20
N PHE A 18 38.67 -23.04 -16.06
CA PHE A 18 38.07 -24.07 -15.21
C PHE A 18 38.14 -25.47 -15.82
N GLU A 19 38.31 -25.60 -17.13
CA GLU A 19 38.57 -26.88 -17.81
C GLU A 19 39.93 -27.49 -17.45
N ASN A 20 40.93 -26.66 -17.10
CA ASN A 20 42.31 -27.09 -16.80
C ASN A 20 42.70 -26.84 -15.33
N VAL A 21 41.75 -27.05 -14.42
CA VAL A 21 41.86 -26.54 -13.04
C VAL A 21 43.06 -27.06 -12.25
N GLU A 22 43.54 -28.27 -12.56
CA GLU A 22 44.70 -28.89 -11.89
C GLU A 22 46.02 -28.20 -12.24
N GLU A 23 46.07 -27.49 -13.36
CA GLU A 23 47.28 -26.80 -13.87
C GLU A 23 47.27 -25.29 -13.58
N VAL A 24 46.14 -24.74 -13.11
CA VAL A 24 45.99 -23.30 -12.88
C VAL A 24 46.18 -22.98 -11.39
N PRO A 25 47.18 -22.15 -11.04
CA PRO A 25 47.33 -21.60 -9.70
C PRO A 25 46.07 -20.88 -9.19
N LEU A 26 45.72 -21.07 -7.91
CA LEU A 26 44.52 -20.50 -7.28
C LEU A 26 44.44 -18.97 -7.42
N ASN A 27 45.56 -18.26 -7.27
CA ASN A 27 45.63 -16.80 -7.41
C ASN A 27 45.29 -16.33 -8.84
N LEU A 28 45.60 -17.12 -9.87
CA LEU A 28 45.23 -16.82 -11.25
C LEU A 28 43.73 -17.02 -11.48
N MET A 29 43.15 -18.07 -10.88
CA MET A 29 41.68 -18.26 -10.89
C MET A 29 40.97 -17.09 -10.20
N GLU A 30 41.41 -16.71 -9.00
CA GLU A 30 40.81 -15.60 -8.25
C GLU A 30 40.89 -14.27 -9.03
N SER A 31 42.04 -14.00 -9.66
CA SER A 31 42.25 -12.82 -10.52
C SER A 31 41.33 -12.84 -11.74
N ALA A 32 41.16 -13.99 -12.39
CA ALA A 32 40.27 -14.14 -13.54
C ALA A 32 38.80 -13.93 -13.16
N ILE A 33 38.34 -14.51 -12.05
CA ILE A 33 36.97 -14.34 -11.54
C ILE A 33 36.68 -12.87 -11.26
N LYS A 34 37.61 -12.18 -10.58
CA LYS A 34 37.50 -10.74 -10.31
C LYS A 34 37.47 -9.91 -11.59
N SER A 35 38.33 -10.24 -12.55
CA SER A 35 38.40 -9.57 -13.85
C SER A 35 37.11 -9.75 -14.66
N ASP A 36 36.56 -10.96 -14.70
CA ASP A 36 35.34 -11.29 -15.45
C ASP A 36 34.13 -10.58 -14.86
N LEU A 37 34.00 -10.52 -13.53
CA LEU A 37 32.91 -9.79 -12.87
C LEU A 37 32.92 -8.29 -13.19
N LEU A 38 34.12 -7.71 -13.34
CA LEU A 38 34.37 -6.29 -13.61
C LEU A 38 34.65 -5.99 -15.10
N SER A 39 34.39 -6.94 -15.99
CA SER A 39 34.71 -6.87 -17.42
C SER A 39 33.87 -5.84 -18.19
N LYS A 40 32.64 -5.59 -17.72
CA LYS A 40 31.72 -4.59 -18.29
C LYS A 40 31.62 -3.37 -17.35
N PRO A 41 31.39 -2.16 -17.89
CA PRO A 41 30.99 -1.01 -17.06
C PRO A 41 29.81 -1.42 -16.19
N LEU A 42 29.86 -1.08 -14.90
CA LEU A 42 28.81 -1.38 -13.93
C LEU A 42 28.58 -2.88 -13.62
N GLY A 43 29.45 -3.77 -14.12
CA GLY A 43 29.48 -5.20 -13.81
C GLY A 43 28.92 -6.12 -14.90
N SER A 44 29.38 -7.38 -14.91
CA SER A 44 28.95 -8.41 -15.86
C SER A 44 27.95 -9.39 -15.26
N HIS A 45 26.68 -9.32 -15.69
CA HIS A 45 25.66 -10.30 -15.30
C HIS A 45 26.01 -11.71 -15.75
N GLU A 46 26.56 -11.84 -16.97
CA GLU A 46 26.94 -13.13 -17.54
C GLU A 46 27.99 -13.84 -16.66
N ALA A 47 29.01 -13.11 -16.21
CA ALA A 47 30.00 -13.63 -15.28
C ALA A 47 29.37 -14.06 -13.94
N LEU A 48 28.56 -13.17 -13.35
CA LEU A 48 27.91 -13.45 -12.07
C LEU A 48 26.97 -14.66 -12.15
N HIS A 49 26.23 -14.78 -13.24
CA HIS A 49 25.32 -15.90 -13.47
C HIS A 49 26.09 -17.21 -13.68
N PHE A 50 27.16 -17.18 -14.47
CA PHE A 50 28.05 -18.33 -14.62
C PHE A 50 28.61 -18.80 -13.28
N PHE A 51 29.10 -17.89 -12.43
CA PHE A 51 29.58 -18.25 -11.09
C PHE A 51 28.50 -18.83 -10.19
N LEU A 52 27.27 -18.29 -10.27
CA LEU A 52 26.12 -18.87 -9.57
C LEU A 52 25.84 -20.30 -10.01
N GLU A 53 25.88 -20.57 -11.32
CA GLU A 53 25.66 -21.92 -11.86
C GLU A 53 26.76 -22.88 -11.39
N GLU A 54 28.03 -22.48 -11.46
CA GLU A 54 29.16 -23.29 -11.00
C GLU A 54 29.09 -23.62 -9.50
N LEU A 55 28.66 -22.68 -8.65
CA LEU A 55 28.48 -22.97 -7.22
C LEU A 55 27.37 -24.00 -6.98
N ASN A 56 26.30 -23.98 -7.79
CA ASN A 56 25.13 -24.85 -7.64
C ASN A 56 25.27 -26.22 -8.30
N LYS A 57 26.22 -26.40 -9.22
CA LYS A 57 26.48 -27.69 -9.87
C LYS A 57 27.13 -28.67 -8.88
N ASP A 58 26.59 -29.89 -8.80
CA ASP A 58 27.10 -30.91 -7.87
C ASP A 58 28.52 -31.40 -8.22
N ASN A 59 28.85 -31.40 -9.52
CA ASN A 59 30.11 -31.91 -10.05
C ASN A 59 31.20 -30.84 -10.25
N THR A 60 30.93 -29.56 -9.92
CA THR A 60 31.95 -28.52 -10.05
C THR A 60 33.09 -28.77 -9.07
N HIS A 61 34.32 -28.68 -9.59
CA HIS A 61 35.54 -28.99 -8.84
C HIS A 61 35.65 -28.13 -7.56
N PRO A 62 36.02 -28.70 -6.39
CA PRO A 62 36.05 -27.97 -5.12
C PRO A 62 36.94 -26.71 -5.13
N LEU A 63 38.05 -26.73 -5.87
CA LEU A 63 38.93 -25.55 -6.01
C LEU A 63 38.23 -24.38 -6.72
N ILE A 64 37.35 -24.66 -7.70
CA ILE A 64 36.58 -23.62 -8.41
C ILE A 64 35.62 -22.97 -7.43
N LYS A 65 34.83 -23.77 -6.71
CA LYS A 65 33.88 -23.27 -5.71
C LYS A 65 34.60 -22.42 -4.66
N LYS A 66 35.73 -22.91 -4.15
CA LYS A 66 36.58 -22.19 -3.19
C LYS A 66 37.08 -20.85 -3.76
N ALA A 67 37.54 -20.82 -5.00
CA ALA A 67 38.03 -19.60 -5.65
C ALA A 67 36.90 -18.57 -5.84
N ILE A 68 35.73 -18.99 -6.32
CA ILE A 68 34.56 -18.12 -6.49
C ILE A 68 34.15 -17.53 -5.14
N GLU A 69 33.98 -18.37 -4.13
CA GLU A 69 33.59 -17.92 -2.79
C GLU A 69 34.62 -16.97 -2.16
N ALA A 70 35.92 -17.24 -2.33
CA ALA A 70 36.99 -16.40 -1.82
C ALA A 70 36.97 -15.01 -2.47
N VAL A 71 36.77 -14.95 -3.78
CA VAL A 71 36.68 -13.67 -4.51
C VAL A 71 35.42 -12.91 -4.14
N LEU A 72 34.25 -13.56 -4.10
CA LEU A 72 32.98 -12.89 -3.77
C LEU A 72 32.95 -12.34 -2.34
N ARG A 73 33.64 -12.99 -1.39
CA ARG A 73 33.82 -12.53 0.00
C ARG A 73 34.97 -11.55 0.18
N SER A 74 35.75 -11.26 -0.87
CA SER A 74 36.94 -10.42 -0.80
C SER A 74 36.58 -8.97 -0.48
N PRO A 75 37.17 -8.36 0.57
CA PRO A 75 37.03 -6.92 0.82
C PRO A 75 37.51 -6.06 -0.35
N SER A 76 38.54 -6.53 -1.07
CA SER A 76 39.09 -5.82 -2.23
C SER A 76 38.08 -5.77 -3.38
N LEU A 77 37.32 -6.84 -3.60
CA LEU A 77 36.28 -6.86 -4.63
C LEU A 77 35.12 -5.94 -4.23
N ARG A 78 34.69 -5.99 -2.96
CA ARG A 78 33.64 -5.10 -2.45
C ARG A 78 34.00 -3.63 -2.69
N GLN A 79 35.23 -3.22 -2.37
CA GLN A 79 35.70 -1.85 -2.59
C GLN A 79 35.74 -1.48 -4.08
N ASP A 80 36.21 -2.39 -4.94
CA ASP A 80 36.21 -2.17 -6.39
C ASP A 80 34.78 -2.05 -6.95
N ILE A 81 33.83 -2.83 -6.44
CA ILE A 81 32.41 -2.74 -6.79
C ILE A 81 31.84 -1.41 -6.34
N GLU A 82 32.06 -1.00 -5.08
CA GLU A 82 31.58 0.30 -4.57
C GLU A 82 32.03 1.47 -5.45
N ILE A 83 33.27 1.42 -5.94
CA ILE A 83 33.82 2.46 -6.83
C ILE A 83 33.30 2.31 -8.26
N LYS A 84 33.44 1.14 -8.87
CA LYS A 84 33.16 0.93 -10.30
C LYS A 84 31.68 0.90 -10.62
N TRP A 85 30.83 0.55 -9.65
CA TRP A 85 29.38 0.52 -9.80
C TRP A 85 28.71 1.77 -9.19
N ASN A 86 29.52 2.74 -8.74
CA ASN A 86 29.04 3.97 -8.10
C ASN A 86 28.07 3.73 -6.92
N LEU A 87 28.26 2.62 -6.19
CA LEU A 87 27.43 2.28 -5.04
C LEU A 87 27.88 3.07 -3.81
N SER A 88 26.94 3.76 -3.18
CA SER A 88 27.15 4.38 -1.87
C SER A 88 26.75 3.40 -0.78
N ARG A 89 27.70 3.05 0.09
CA ARG A 89 27.55 1.98 1.08
C ARG A 89 26.33 2.10 2.01
N ASN A 90 25.97 3.32 2.41
CA ASN A 90 24.86 3.60 3.32
C ASN A 90 24.37 5.05 3.14
N TYR A 91 23.36 5.44 3.92
CA TYR A 91 22.75 6.76 3.87
C TYR A 91 23.76 7.89 4.07
N GLY A 92 24.67 7.81 5.06
CA GLY A 92 25.66 8.85 5.31
C GLY A 92 26.62 9.08 4.13
N CYS A 93 27.05 8.00 3.47
CA CYS A 93 27.84 8.08 2.24
C CYS A 93 27.03 8.65 1.08
N ALA A 94 25.79 8.17 0.90
CA ALA A 94 24.89 8.60 -0.14
C ALA A 94 24.58 10.11 -0.04
N LYS A 95 24.34 10.60 1.17
CA LYS A 95 24.10 12.02 1.47
C LYS A 95 25.27 12.93 1.10
N ARG A 96 26.51 12.54 1.41
CA ARG A 96 27.70 13.30 0.99
C ARG A 96 27.85 13.37 -0.53
N ARG A 97 27.33 12.36 -1.24
CA ARG A 97 27.42 12.21 -2.69
C ARG A 97 26.13 12.61 -3.42
N GLN A 98 25.13 13.16 -2.72
CA GLN A 98 23.80 13.43 -3.27
C GLN A 98 23.85 14.30 -4.54
N HIS A 99 24.73 15.31 -4.56
CA HIS A 99 24.92 16.22 -5.69
C HIS A 99 25.48 15.54 -6.96
N MET A 100 26.03 14.32 -6.83
CA MET A 100 26.54 13.52 -7.95
C MET A 100 25.52 12.48 -8.45
N MET A 101 24.39 12.31 -7.77
CA MET A 101 23.39 11.30 -8.16
C MET A 101 22.56 11.79 -9.34
N ASP A 102 22.35 10.92 -10.32
CA ASP A 102 21.56 11.20 -11.52
C ASP A 102 20.39 10.23 -11.64
N LYS A 103 19.17 10.78 -11.68
CA LYS A 103 17.94 10.02 -11.90
C LYS A 103 17.94 9.21 -13.22
N ARG A 104 18.78 9.59 -14.19
CA ARG A 104 18.94 8.91 -15.48
C ARG A 104 20.15 7.97 -15.50
N ALA A 105 20.86 7.84 -14.38
CA ALA A 105 21.99 6.92 -14.29
C ALA A 105 21.53 5.50 -14.64
N PRO A 106 22.31 4.78 -15.48
CA PRO A 106 22.06 3.36 -15.72
C PRO A 106 22.14 2.57 -14.40
N TYR A 107 21.43 1.45 -14.33
CA TYR A 107 21.55 0.57 -13.17
C TYR A 107 22.92 -0.10 -13.14
N ASP A 108 23.49 -0.14 -11.95
CA ASP A 108 24.55 -1.09 -11.64
C ASP A 108 24.07 -2.53 -11.69
N LEU A 109 25.01 -3.48 -11.74
CA LEU A 109 24.68 -4.90 -11.79
C LEU A 109 23.79 -5.34 -10.62
N ALA A 110 24.01 -4.85 -9.40
CA ALA A 110 23.18 -5.21 -8.25
C ALA A 110 21.75 -4.68 -8.42
N SER A 111 21.60 -3.39 -8.73
CA SER A 111 20.30 -2.76 -9.01
C SER A 111 19.56 -3.44 -10.16
N TRP A 112 20.27 -3.80 -11.24
CA TRP A 112 19.70 -4.52 -12.36
C TRP A 112 19.24 -5.94 -11.97
N CYS A 113 20.05 -6.65 -11.19
CA CYS A 113 19.71 -7.99 -10.72
C CYS A 113 18.49 -8.02 -9.80
N ILE A 114 18.23 -6.97 -9.00
CA ILE A 114 16.98 -6.87 -8.21
C ILE A 114 15.76 -7.01 -9.13
N GLU A 115 15.76 -6.32 -10.27
CA GLU A 115 14.61 -6.33 -11.19
C GLU A 115 14.57 -7.61 -12.04
N LYS A 116 15.72 -7.99 -12.61
CA LYS A 116 15.79 -8.98 -13.71
C LYS A 116 16.30 -10.36 -13.30
N CYS A 117 17.13 -10.48 -12.26
CA CYS A 117 17.72 -11.75 -11.84
C CYS A 117 17.93 -11.83 -10.32
N PRO A 118 16.86 -12.01 -9.52
CA PRO A 118 16.95 -12.02 -8.06
C PRO A 118 17.89 -13.10 -7.50
N ARG A 119 18.10 -14.21 -8.22
CA ARG A 119 19.04 -15.26 -7.84
C ARG A 119 20.49 -14.75 -7.83
N CYS A 120 20.89 -13.98 -8.83
CA CYS A 120 22.22 -13.36 -8.87
C CYS A 120 22.38 -12.29 -7.79
N PHE A 121 21.33 -11.51 -7.51
CA PHE A 121 21.39 -10.55 -6.42
C PHE A 121 21.51 -11.24 -5.04
N ASN A 122 20.79 -12.34 -4.83
CA ASN A 122 20.94 -13.15 -3.62
C ASN A 122 22.38 -13.68 -3.46
N LEU A 123 23.04 -14.08 -4.55
CA LEU A 123 24.44 -14.48 -4.50
C LEU A 123 25.34 -13.35 -3.98
N LEU A 124 25.11 -12.12 -4.44
CA LEU A 124 25.84 -10.93 -3.97
C LEU A 124 25.58 -10.67 -2.47
N LEU A 125 24.35 -10.88 -2.00
CA LEU A 125 24.02 -10.76 -0.57
C LEU A 125 24.68 -11.86 0.27
N ASP A 126 24.63 -13.11 -0.19
CA ASP A 126 25.13 -14.28 0.54
C ASP A 126 26.64 -14.24 0.78
N HIS A 127 27.36 -13.62 -0.14
CA HIS A 127 28.80 -13.42 -0.03
C HIS A 127 29.16 -12.04 0.50
N GLN A 128 28.16 -11.25 0.90
CA GLN A 128 28.29 -9.87 1.34
C GLN A 128 29.08 -9.00 0.33
N THR A 129 28.98 -9.31 -0.96
CA THR A 129 29.67 -8.59 -2.02
C THR A 129 29.12 -7.16 -2.14
N VAL A 130 27.84 -6.97 -1.79
CA VAL A 130 27.18 -5.66 -1.66
C VAL A 130 26.59 -5.49 -0.27
N GLN A 131 26.41 -4.24 0.15
CA GLN A 131 25.79 -3.91 1.44
C GLN A 131 24.27 -3.77 1.23
N PRO A 132 23.42 -4.41 2.07
CA PRO A 132 21.95 -4.36 1.89
C PRO A 132 21.39 -2.93 1.88
N SER A 133 21.98 -2.03 2.66
CA SER A 133 21.61 -0.61 2.76
C SER A 133 22.26 0.30 1.72
N ALA A 134 22.94 -0.26 0.73
CA ALA A 134 23.58 0.53 -0.31
C ALA A 134 22.56 1.27 -1.18
N PHE A 135 23.00 2.43 -1.68
CA PHE A 135 22.31 3.27 -2.63
C PHE A 135 23.04 3.21 -3.97
N CYS A 136 22.28 3.07 -5.05
CA CYS A 136 22.85 3.20 -6.37
C CYS A 136 22.88 4.65 -6.84
N GLU A 137 23.50 4.88 -7.99
CA GLU A 137 23.77 6.21 -8.55
C GLU A 137 22.49 7.01 -8.84
N ASN A 138 21.34 6.32 -8.99
CA ASN A 138 20.03 6.97 -9.15
C ASN A 138 19.42 7.49 -7.83
N GLY A 139 20.05 7.23 -6.69
CA GLY A 139 19.66 7.72 -5.37
C GLY A 139 18.63 6.88 -4.62
N TYR A 140 18.29 5.67 -5.07
CA TYR A 140 17.47 4.73 -4.29
C TYR A 140 18.31 3.65 -3.62
N ASN A 141 17.88 3.22 -2.43
CA ASN A 141 18.44 2.04 -1.79
C ASN A 141 17.84 0.73 -2.34
N PHE A 142 18.49 -0.39 -2.04
CA PHE A 142 18.02 -1.70 -2.50
C PHE A 142 16.65 -2.11 -1.95
N PHE A 143 16.27 -1.67 -0.74
CA PHE A 143 14.92 -1.87 -0.21
C PHE A 143 13.85 -1.30 -1.16
N TRP A 144 14.00 -0.04 -1.55
CA TRP A 144 13.02 0.64 -2.40
C TRP A 144 13.01 0.08 -3.82
N LEU A 145 14.18 -0.29 -4.36
CA LEU A 145 14.23 -0.97 -5.66
C LEU A 145 13.49 -2.31 -5.62
N ALA A 146 13.67 -3.12 -4.58
CA ALA A 146 12.96 -4.38 -4.45
C ALA A 146 11.44 -4.19 -4.32
N VAL A 147 11.01 -3.19 -3.54
CA VAL A 147 9.59 -2.80 -3.41
C VAL A 147 9.01 -2.39 -4.77
N ARG A 148 9.64 -1.44 -5.46
CA ARG A 148 9.15 -0.91 -6.75
C ARG A 148 9.14 -1.97 -7.85
N SER A 149 10.05 -2.95 -7.80
CA SER A 149 10.09 -4.08 -8.73
C SER A 149 9.15 -5.23 -8.34
N GLY A 150 8.34 -5.08 -7.29
CA GLY A 150 7.39 -6.10 -6.83
C GLY A 150 8.05 -7.35 -6.25
N LYS A 151 9.32 -7.27 -5.85
CA LYS A 151 10.11 -8.41 -5.33
C LYS A 151 10.01 -8.47 -3.80
N ASN A 152 8.82 -8.76 -3.30
CA ASN A 152 8.55 -8.75 -1.85
C ASN A 152 9.47 -9.70 -1.06
N ASP A 153 9.69 -10.93 -1.51
CA ASP A 153 10.58 -11.88 -0.81
C ASP A 153 12.02 -11.38 -0.74
N LEU A 154 12.46 -10.70 -1.80
CA LEU A 154 13.79 -10.11 -1.83
C LEU A 154 13.88 -8.88 -0.92
N MET A 155 12.85 -8.03 -0.90
CA MET A 155 12.75 -6.93 0.05
C MET A 155 12.85 -7.44 1.50
N GLN A 156 12.11 -8.50 1.84
CA GLN A 156 12.17 -9.10 3.17
C GLN A 156 13.58 -9.56 3.53
N ARG A 157 14.25 -10.22 2.59
CA ARG A 157 15.64 -10.66 2.78
C ARG A 157 16.59 -9.48 2.97
N ILE A 158 16.47 -8.44 2.16
CA ILE A 158 17.29 -7.23 2.28
C ILE A 158 17.12 -6.62 3.67
N VAL A 159 15.88 -6.39 4.12
CA VAL A 159 15.60 -5.84 5.45
C VAL A 159 16.13 -6.75 6.56
N SER A 160 16.02 -8.07 6.41
CA SER A 160 16.55 -9.03 7.40
C SER A 160 18.08 -8.95 7.57
N LEU A 161 18.80 -8.48 6.56
CA LEU A 161 20.26 -8.35 6.55
C LEU A 161 20.76 -6.93 6.82
N MET A 162 19.88 -5.92 6.86
CA MET A 162 20.25 -4.54 7.18
C MET A 162 20.65 -4.39 8.65
N ASP A 163 21.54 -3.44 8.92
CA ASP A 163 21.76 -2.97 10.28
C ASP A 163 20.51 -2.24 10.79
N LEU A 164 20.26 -2.29 12.10
CA LEU A 164 19.04 -1.71 12.69
C LEU A 164 18.93 -0.20 12.45
N GLU A 165 20.06 0.51 12.53
CA GLU A 165 20.13 1.95 12.31
C GLU A 165 19.77 2.33 10.87
N ASP A 166 20.12 1.51 9.88
CA ASP A 166 19.82 1.78 8.47
C ASP A 166 18.31 1.78 8.19
N LEU A 167 17.51 1.02 8.97
CA LEU A 167 16.04 1.04 8.86
C LEU A 167 15.43 2.38 9.26
N LEU A 168 16.15 3.16 10.05
CA LEU A 168 15.76 4.48 10.55
C LEU A 168 16.35 5.62 9.69
N HIS A 169 16.89 5.29 8.52
CA HIS A 169 17.37 6.26 7.54
C HIS A 169 16.46 6.34 6.32
N PRO A 170 16.43 7.50 5.62
CA PRO A 170 15.69 7.67 4.38
C PRO A 170 16.01 6.58 3.36
N PHE A 171 14.99 6.10 2.63
CA PHE A 171 15.20 5.11 1.57
C PHE A 171 15.62 5.72 0.22
N SER A 172 15.53 7.05 0.10
CA SER A 172 15.87 7.82 -1.09
C SER A 172 16.77 9.02 -0.74
N MET A 173 17.55 9.42 -1.75
CA MET A 173 18.37 10.64 -1.79
C MET A 173 17.94 11.59 -2.94
N ARG A 174 16.87 11.23 -3.65
CA ARG A 174 16.51 11.82 -4.94
C ARG A 174 15.41 12.87 -4.81
N GLU A 175 14.46 12.64 -3.93
CA GLU A 175 13.20 13.36 -3.94
C GLU A 175 13.10 14.16 -2.65
N PRO A 176 13.05 15.49 -2.67
CA PRO A 176 12.92 16.30 -1.45
C PRO A 176 11.72 15.92 -0.56
N GLU A 177 10.72 15.24 -1.14
CA GLU A 177 9.57 14.67 -0.44
C GLU A 177 9.76 13.19 -0.05
N ALA A 178 10.46 12.36 -0.83
CA ALA A 178 10.71 10.95 -0.47
C ALA A 178 11.93 10.76 0.45
N ASP A 179 12.89 11.67 0.42
CA ASP A 179 14.02 11.78 1.36
C ASP A 179 13.54 12.04 2.80
N ARG A 180 12.24 12.37 2.98
CA ARG A 180 11.61 12.59 4.30
C ARG A 180 11.27 11.30 5.02
N TYR A 181 11.05 10.21 4.29
CA TYR A 181 10.58 8.96 4.86
C TYR A 181 11.73 7.98 5.04
N THR A 182 11.95 7.59 6.27
CA THR A 182 12.80 6.45 6.62
C THR A 182 12.26 5.15 6.01
N ILE A 183 13.10 4.12 5.90
CA ILE A 183 12.64 2.77 5.51
C ILE A 183 11.50 2.32 6.43
N PHE A 184 11.61 2.55 7.74
CA PHE A 184 10.57 2.20 8.69
C PHE A 184 9.25 2.98 8.47
N GLN A 185 9.31 4.30 8.26
CA GLN A 185 8.10 5.09 7.94
C GLN A 185 7.45 4.62 6.62
N ALA A 186 8.24 4.40 5.57
CA ALA A 186 7.75 3.91 4.28
C ALA A 186 7.13 2.49 4.40
N SER A 187 7.64 1.68 5.31
CA SER A 187 7.12 0.33 5.56
C SER A 187 5.65 0.35 6.02
N THR A 188 5.18 1.44 6.63
CA THR A 188 3.78 1.58 7.07
C THR A 188 2.77 1.55 5.92
N TRP A 189 3.19 1.79 4.67
CA TRP A 189 2.29 1.72 3.51
C TRP A 189 1.78 0.30 3.22
N ASN A 190 2.42 -0.73 3.79
CA ASN A 190 2.03 -2.11 3.57
C ASN A 190 2.25 -2.97 4.81
N ARG A 191 1.23 -3.75 5.19
CA ARG A 191 1.27 -4.68 6.33
C ARG A 191 2.53 -5.54 6.37
N LYS A 192 2.91 -6.17 5.23
CA LYS A 192 4.05 -7.09 5.19
C LYS A 192 5.38 -6.37 5.36
N TRP A 193 5.51 -5.18 4.78
CA TRP A 193 6.75 -4.39 4.90
C TRP A 193 6.92 -3.92 6.34
N PHE A 194 5.84 -3.39 6.92
CA PHE A 194 5.80 -2.96 8.32
C PHE A 194 6.18 -4.10 9.26
N GLN A 195 5.54 -5.27 9.13
CA GLN A 195 5.84 -6.43 9.98
C GLN A 195 7.32 -6.80 9.95
N VAL A 196 7.95 -6.85 8.78
CA VAL A 196 9.36 -7.25 8.66
C VAL A 196 10.29 -6.22 9.32
N CYS A 197 10.03 -4.93 9.13
CA CYS A 197 10.81 -3.88 9.78
C CYS A 197 10.57 -3.85 11.30
N TRP A 198 9.30 -4.01 11.71
CA TRP A 198 8.88 -3.96 13.10
C TRP A 198 9.44 -5.13 13.91
N GLU A 199 9.42 -6.36 13.39
CA GLU A 199 10.03 -7.52 14.04
C GLU A 199 11.53 -7.31 14.33
N ARG A 200 12.21 -6.55 13.47
CA ARG A 200 13.61 -6.19 13.66
C ARG A 200 13.81 -5.08 14.68
N LEU A 201 12.90 -4.11 14.75
CA LEU A 201 13.03 -2.91 15.57
C LEU A 201 12.37 -2.99 16.95
N LYS A 202 11.42 -3.90 17.17
CA LYS A 202 10.57 -3.91 18.38
C LYS A 202 11.31 -4.06 19.70
N SER A 203 12.48 -4.70 19.69
CA SER A 203 13.33 -4.86 20.89
C SER A 203 14.32 -3.70 21.10
N CYS A 204 14.38 -2.74 20.17
CA CYS A 204 15.29 -1.59 20.25
C CYS A 204 14.70 -0.50 21.15
N GLN A 205 15.58 0.18 21.90
CA GLN A 205 15.18 1.36 22.66
C GLN A 205 14.75 2.51 21.72
N ASP A 206 15.48 2.70 20.63
CA ASP A 206 15.10 3.60 19.53
C ASP A 206 14.54 2.76 18.38
N ASN A 207 13.26 2.42 18.48
CA ASN A 207 12.55 1.58 17.51
C ASN A 207 11.86 2.38 16.40
N GLY A 208 12.08 3.70 16.34
CA GLY A 208 11.51 4.59 15.34
C GLY A 208 10.04 4.97 15.53
N LEU A 209 9.31 4.43 16.52
CA LEU A 209 7.88 4.73 16.71
C LEU A 209 7.61 6.21 16.99
N THR A 210 8.53 6.90 17.66
CA THR A 210 8.45 8.34 17.95
C THR A 210 8.52 9.21 16.70
N SER A 211 9.06 8.67 15.59
CA SER A 211 9.17 9.36 14.30
C SER A 211 7.90 9.28 13.46
N LEU A 212 6.92 8.45 13.83
CA LEU A 212 5.71 8.24 13.04
C LEU A 212 4.75 9.41 13.17
N GLY A 213 4.38 10.00 12.03
CA GLY A 213 3.41 11.07 11.90
C GLY A 213 1.97 10.56 11.79
N PRO A 214 1.00 11.48 11.63
CA PRO A 214 -0.40 11.12 11.47
C PRO A 214 -0.68 10.18 10.29
N ASP A 215 0.00 10.38 9.17
CA ASP A 215 -0.20 9.57 7.96
C ASP A 215 0.30 8.14 8.14
N GLU A 216 1.50 7.95 8.71
CA GLU A 216 2.04 6.62 9.01
C GLU A 216 1.14 5.84 9.96
N ILE A 217 0.62 6.50 10.99
CA ILE A 217 -0.29 5.88 11.96
C ILE A 217 -1.61 5.52 11.32
N GLY A 218 -2.13 6.39 10.46
CA GLY A 218 -3.30 6.11 9.65
C GLY A 218 -3.10 4.85 8.80
N HIS A 219 -1.96 4.75 8.12
CA HIS A 219 -1.61 3.57 7.34
C HIS A 219 -1.55 2.29 8.20
N ILE A 220 -0.95 2.35 9.39
CA ILE A 220 -0.92 1.21 10.33
C ILE A 220 -2.35 0.80 10.73
N CYS A 221 -3.22 1.76 11.02
CA CYS A 221 -4.61 1.49 11.44
C CYS A 221 -5.43 0.76 10.37
N ARG A 222 -5.10 0.91 9.08
CA ARG A 222 -5.74 0.16 7.98
C ARG A 222 -5.54 -1.35 8.07
N PHE A 223 -4.47 -1.82 8.71
CA PHE A 223 -4.14 -3.26 8.73
C PHE A 223 -3.83 -3.86 10.10
N ALA A 224 -3.60 -3.05 11.13
CA ALA A 224 -3.26 -3.55 12.46
C ALA A 224 -4.41 -4.36 13.05
N ASP A 225 -4.14 -5.57 13.53
CA ASP A 225 -5.07 -6.28 14.39
C ASP A 225 -4.84 -5.88 15.85
N VAL A 226 -5.70 -6.41 16.73
CA VAL A 226 -5.67 -6.10 18.16
C VAL A 226 -4.34 -6.50 18.79
N ASP A 227 -3.70 -7.56 18.32
CA ASP A 227 -2.44 -8.04 18.89
C ASP A 227 -1.28 -7.14 18.49
N LEU A 228 -1.20 -6.74 17.21
CA LEU A 228 -0.23 -5.72 16.79
C LEU A 228 -0.47 -4.40 17.52
N ALA A 229 -1.72 -4.00 17.72
CA ALA A 229 -2.04 -2.76 18.42
C ALA A 229 -1.60 -2.79 19.90
N LYS A 230 -1.74 -3.94 20.58
CA LYS A 230 -1.19 -4.14 21.93
C LYS A 230 0.34 -4.07 21.94
N GLU A 231 1.00 -4.74 21.01
CA GLU A 231 2.46 -4.76 20.92
C GLU A 231 3.03 -3.34 20.68
N LEU A 232 2.40 -2.56 19.80
CA LEU A 232 2.75 -1.16 19.56
C LEU A 232 2.50 -0.28 20.80
N LEU A 233 1.39 -0.51 21.52
CA LEU A 233 1.07 0.22 22.73
C LEU A 233 2.09 -0.06 23.85
N GLU A 234 2.47 -1.32 24.05
CA GLU A 234 3.53 -1.74 24.99
C GLU A 234 4.87 -1.09 24.64
N SER A 235 5.11 -0.84 23.35
CA SER A 235 6.29 -0.17 22.82
C SER A 235 6.18 1.36 22.81
N GLY A 236 5.09 1.93 23.34
CA GLY A 236 4.90 3.37 23.51
C GLY A 236 4.10 4.09 22.41
N LEU A 237 3.55 3.37 21.43
CA LEU A 237 2.67 3.93 20.40
C LEU A 237 1.20 3.59 20.66
N ASP A 238 0.44 4.58 21.11
CA ASP A 238 -1.01 4.48 21.22
C ASP A 238 -1.68 4.91 19.90
N LEU A 239 -2.23 3.93 19.16
CA LEU A 239 -2.94 4.15 17.89
C LEU A 239 -4.27 4.89 18.04
N GLY A 240 -4.91 4.84 19.22
CA GLY A 240 -6.19 5.48 19.49
C GLY A 240 -6.07 6.93 19.96
N LYS A 241 -4.86 7.38 20.29
CA LYS A 241 -4.60 8.72 20.82
C LYS A 241 -4.79 9.78 19.72
N SER A 242 -5.67 10.76 19.98
CA SER A 242 -5.87 11.92 19.12
C SER A 242 -4.60 12.77 19.04
N ARG A 243 -4.36 13.38 17.87
CA ARG A 243 -3.21 14.27 17.63
C ARG A 243 -3.70 15.67 17.24
N PRO A 244 -2.95 16.74 17.59
CA PRO A 244 -3.37 18.12 17.30
C PRO A 244 -3.58 18.39 15.81
N GLU A 245 -2.83 17.71 14.95
CA GLU A 245 -2.82 17.88 13.50
C GLU A 245 -3.92 17.10 12.79
N ASN A 246 -4.46 16.06 13.43
CA ASN A 246 -5.54 15.22 12.90
C ASN A 246 -6.31 14.60 14.06
N ALA A 247 -7.57 15.00 14.24
CA ALA A 247 -8.33 14.72 15.44
C ALA A 247 -8.50 13.22 15.73
N SER A 248 -8.43 12.33 14.74
CA SER A 248 -8.59 10.87 14.93
C SER A 248 -8.24 10.03 13.68
N PRO A 249 -6.98 10.04 13.16
CA PRO A 249 -6.63 9.26 11.96
C PRO A 249 -6.96 7.77 12.11
N GLY A 250 -6.70 7.19 13.29
CA GLY A 250 -6.95 5.77 13.49
C GLY A 250 -8.42 5.36 13.34
N TRP A 251 -9.36 6.16 13.84
CA TRP A 251 -10.80 5.85 13.73
C TRP A 251 -11.27 5.84 12.28
N LEU A 252 -10.90 6.88 11.52
CA LEU A 252 -11.29 7.01 10.11
C LEU A 252 -10.73 5.86 9.27
N GLU A 253 -9.48 5.48 9.52
CA GLU A 253 -8.80 4.42 8.78
C GLU A 253 -9.32 3.03 9.12
N ILE A 254 -9.81 2.82 10.34
CA ILE A 254 -10.46 1.55 10.73
C ILE A 254 -11.83 1.42 10.06
N VAL A 255 -12.61 2.49 9.92
CA VAL A 255 -13.96 2.45 9.32
C VAL A 255 -13.95 1.83 7.92
N GLY A 256 -12.94 2.12 7.11
CA GLY A 256 -12.80 1.61 5.74
C GLY A 256 -12.38 0.12 5.65
N ARG A 257 -12.19 -0.58 6.77
CA ARG A 257 -11.74 -1.97 6.76
C ARG A 257 -12.87 -2.95 6.46
N LYS A 258 -12.48 -4.13 5.97
CA LYS A 258 -13.40 -5.27 5.80
C LYS A 258 -13.93 -5.82 7.13
N ASP A 259 -13.16 -5.67 8.20
CA ASP A 259 -13.43 -6.20 9.55
C ASP A 259 -13.14 -5.12 10.63
N PRO A 260 -13.91 -4.03 10.67
CA PRO A 260 -13.58 -2.88 11.51
C PRO A 260 -13.83 -3.15 13.02
N GLU A 261 -14.81 -3.99 13.35
CA GLU A 261 -15.31 -4.14 14.73
C GLU A 261 -14.25 -4.49 15.79
N PRO A 262 -13.31 -5.43 15.59
CA PRO A 262 -12.35 -5.79 16.63
C PRO A 262 -11.48 -4.61 17.06
N MET A 263 -11.03 -3.80 16.10
CA MET A 263 -10.21 -2.63 16.39
C MET A 263 -11.02 -1.46 16.96
N LEU A 264 -12.25 -1.25 16.48
CA LEU A 264 -13.17 -0.25 17.07
C LEU A 264 -13.48 -0.58 18.54
N ASN A 265 -13.78 -1.85 18.83
CA ASN A 265 -13.97 -2.35 20.20
C ASN A 265 -12.72 -2.16 21.05
N TRP A 266 -11.54 -2.43 20.48
CA TRP A 266 -10.28 -2.24 21.18
C TRP A 266 -10.06 -0.76 21.54
N PHE A 267 -10.26 0.17 20.61
CA PHE A 267 -10.19 1.62 20.89
C PHE A 267 -11.15 2.04 22.00
N LEU A 268 -12.41 1.59 21.93
CA LEU A 268 -13.42 1.90 22.94
C LEU A 268 -13.04 1.35 24.32
N SER A 269 -12.54 0.10 24.39
CA SER A 269 -12.11 -0.54 25.63
C SER A 269 -10.95 0.18 26.34
N ARG A 270 -10.20 1.00 25.58
CA ARG A 270 -9.08 1.82 26.08
C ARG A 270 -9.50 3.24 26.46
N GLY A 271 -10.79 3.56 26.35
CA GLY A 271 -11.35 4.86 26.70
C GLY A 271 -11.26 5.89 25.57
N HIS A 272 -10.80 5.52 24.37
CA HIS A 272 -10.86 6.40 23.22
C HIS A 272 -12.32 6.54 22.78
N GLN A 273 -12.75 7.78 22.58
CA GLN A 273 -14.09 8.07 22.11
C GLN A 273 -14.09 8.19 20.58
N PRO A 274 -15.13 7.66 19.90
CA PRO A 274 -15.34 7.93 18.48
C PRO A 274 -15.38 9.45 18.23
N PRO A 275 -14.75 9.96 17.15
CA PRO A 275 -14.88 11.36 16.78
C PRO A 275 -16.32 11.70 16.40
N GLU A 276 -16.67 12.98 16.51
CA GLU A 276 -17.93 13.49 15.96
C GLU A 276 -18.01 13.20 14.45
N LYS A 277 -19.23 12.96 13.95
CA LYS A 277 -19.50 12.69 12.53
C LYS A 277 -18.91 11.40 11.98
N LEU A 278 -18.48 10.46 12.84
CA LEU A 278 -17.93 9.18 12.39
C LEU A 278 -18.97 8.35 11.61
N LEU A 279 -20.26 8.41 11.99
CA LEU A 279 -21.30 7.70 11.24
C LEU A 279 -21.53 8.33 9.87
N THR A 280 -21.55 9.67 9.80
CA THR A 280 -21.61 10.40 8.53
C THR A 280 -20.44 10.04 7.61
N TYR A 281 -19.24 9.89 8.18
CA TYR A 281 -18.07 9.41 7.43
C TYR A 281 -18.26 7.97 6.93
N ALA A 282 -18.71 7.05 7.79
CA ALA A 282 -19.00 5.67 7.39
C ALA A 282 -20.08 5.59 6.28
N ALA A 283 -21.11 6.44 6.35
CA ALA A 283 -22.14 6.56 5.31
C ALA A 283 -21.57 7.11 3.99
N THR A 284 -20.69 8.11 4.06
CA THR A 284 -20.00 8.68 2.88
C THR A 284 -19.17 7.62 2.15
N CYS A 285 -18.52 6.74 2.90
CA CYS A 285 -17.67 5.68 2.38
C CYS A 285 -18.39 4.34 2.16
N ASN A 286 -19.71 4.27 2.34
CA ASN A 286 -20.53 3.05 2.22
C ASN A 286 -20.03 1.88 3.11
N CYS A 287 -19.50 2.17 4.30
CA CYS A 287 -18.96 1.17 5.21
C CYS A 287 -20.04 0.59 6.14
N THR A 288 -20.84 -0.35 5.65
CA THR A 288 -22.03 -0.90 6.34
C THR A 288 -21.72 -1.50 7.72
N GLN A 289 -20.68 -2.32 7.82
CA GLN A 289 -20.28 -2.94 9.10
C GLN A 289 -19.85 -1.90 10.15
N ALA A 290 -19.07 -0.90 9.73
CA ALA A 290 -18.67 0.19 10.60
C ALA A 290 -19.89 1.01 11.05
N ALA A 291 -20.81 1.35 10.13
CA ALA A 291 -22.03 2.07 10.45
C ALA A 291 -22.90 1.32 11.48
N SER A 292 -23.09 0.01 11.30
CA SER A 292 -23.79 -0.84 12.26
C SER A 292 -23.13 -0.87 13.63
N TRP A 293 -21.80 -0.94 13.67
CA TRP A 293 -21.06 -0.85 14.92
C TRP A 293 -21.24 0.51 15.60
N ILE A 294 -21.10 1.62 14.86
CA ILE A 294 -21.20 2.99 15.40
C ILE A 294 -22.60 3.25 15.97
N MET A 295 -23.66 2.83 15.28
CA MET A 295 -25.04 2.95 15.76
C MET A 295 -25.29 2.22 17.09
N ARG A 296 -24.61 1.10 17.33
CA ARG A 296 -24.74 0.33 18.59
C ARG A 296 -23.97 0.93 19.77
N HIS A 297 -23.01 1.82 19.52
CA HIS A 297 -22.04 2.28 20.53
C HIS A 297 -21.99 3.81 20.69
N THR A 298 -22.80 4.56 19.93
CA THR A 298 -22.89 6.01 20.02
C THR A 298 -24.35 6.43 20.16
N GLU A 299 -24.60 7.60 20.76
CA GLU A 299 -25.98 8.15 20.91
C GLU A 299 -26.10 9.53 20.24
N SER A 300 -25.27 9.81 19.24
CA SER A 300 -25.25 11.11 18.55
C SER A 300 -26.38 11.21 17.52
N HIS A 301 -27.58 11.52 17.99
CA HIS A 301 -28.76 11.65 17.12
C HIS A 301 -28.58 12.69 15.99
N LEU A 302 -27.74 13.71 16.18
CA LEU A 302 -27.44 14.68 15.12
C LEU A 302 -26.62 14.03 13.99
N ASP A 303 -25.56 13.30 14.32
CA ASP A 303 -24.74 12.57 13.35
C ASP A 303 -25.58 11.53 12.60
N TRP A 304 -26.49 10.85 13.29
CA TRP A 304 -27.39 9.87 12.66
C TRP A 304 -28.32 10.49 11.62
N ARG A 305 -28.86 11.69 11.90
CA ARG A 305 -29.69 12.42 10.93
C ARG A 305 -28.88 12.86 9.71
N GLU A 306 -27.65 13.35 9.92
CA GLU A 306 -26.76 13.73 8.82
C GLU A 306 -26.36 12.50 7.97
N ALA A 307 -25.99 11.40 8.62
CA ALA A 307 -25.64 10.14 7.98
C ALA A 307 -26.81 9.56 7.17
N ALA A 308 -28.05 9.65 7.67
CA ALA A 308 -29.23 9.25 6.91
C ALA A 308 -29.39 10.05 5.62
N LEU A 309 -29.14 11.36 5.65
CA LEU A 309 -29.20 12.21 4.45
C LEU A 309 -28.09 11.88 3.45
N VAL A 310 -26.88 11.60 3.93
CA VAL A 310 -25.75 11.15 3.09
C VAL A 310 -26.04 9.80 2.46
N ALA A 311 -26.48 8.83 3.26
CA ALA A 311 -26.86 7.50 2.80
C ALA A 311 -28.03 7.56 1.81
N ALA A 312 -29.00 8.46 2.00
CA ALA A 312 -30.09 8.67 1.07
C ALA A 312 -29.58 9.11 -0.31
N GLU A 313 -28.69 10.10 -0.38
CA GLU A 313 -28.21 10.71 -1.62
C GLU A 313 -27.28 9.81 -2.46
N ASN A 314 -26.54 8.89 -1.84
CA ASN A 314 -25.62 8.02 -2.56
C ASN A 314 -26.37 6.90 -3.32
N PRO A 315 -26.20 6.63 -4.63
CA PRO A 315 -26.96 5.60 -5.34
C PRO A 315 -26.44 4.15 -5.17
N ASP A 316 -25.41 3.90 -4.35
CA ASP A 316 -24.80 2.58 -4.18
C ASP A 316 -25.57 1.66 -3.20
N ASP A 317 -25.53 0.33 -3.40
CA ASP A 317 -26.28 -0.63 -2.57
C ASP A 317 -25.91 -0.59 -1.07
N GLY A 318 -24.62 -0.41 -0.75
CA GLY A 318 -24.18 -0.26 0.65
C GLY A 318 -24.80 0.93 1.36
N SER A 319 -25.16 1.99 0.62
CA SER A 319 -25.86 3.14 1.20
C SER A 319 -27.33 2.85 1.55
N ALA A 320 -27.99 1.93 0.82
CA ALA A 320 -29.35 1.49 1.17
C ALA A 320 -29.34 0.69 2.48
N GLU A 321 -28.39 -0.23 2.63
CA GLU A 321 -28.22 -1.00 3.86
C GLU A 321 -27.91 -0.09 5.06
N ILE A 322 -27.05 0.93 4.90
CA ILE A 322 -26.78 1.92 5.96
C ILE A 322 -28.05 2.70 6.31
N LEU A 323 -28.81 3.16 5.31
CA LEU A 323 -30.05 3.89 5.56
C LEU A 323 -31.07 3.01 6.31
N GLU A 324 -31.20 1.74 5.93
CA GLU A 324 -32.06 0.76 6.63
C GLU A 324 -31.66 0.60 8.10
N ILE A 325 -30.36 0.41 8.38
CA ILE A 325 -29.83 0.32 9.74
C ILE A 325 -30.21 1.56 10.56
N ILE A 326 -30.05 2.75 9.99
CA ILE A 326 -30.35 4.01 10.68
C ILE A 326 -31.86 4.17 10.93
N LEU A 327 -32.68 3.85 9.94
CA LEU A 327 -34.14 4.00 10.02
C LEU A 327 -34.80 3.03 11.01
N GLN A 328 -34.19 1.86 11.24
CA GLN A 328 -34.66 0.90 12.24
C GLN A 328 -34.53 1.39 13.68
N ASP A 329 -33.74 2.44 13.94
CA ASP A 329 -33.58 2.96 15.29
C ASP A 329 -34.83 3.72 15.77
N PRO A 330 -35.48 3.26 16.86
CA PRO A 330 -36.72 3.85 17.35
C PRO A 330 -36.52 5.19 18.08
N VAL A 331 -35.30 5.53 18.50
CA VAL A 331 -34.99 6.72 19.31
C VAL A 331 -35.00 7.98 18.47
N ALA A 332 -34.68 7.89 17.18
CA ALA A 332 -34.62 9.02 16.27
C ALA A 332 -36.00 9.59 15.87
N LYS A 333 -37.11 8.98 16.33
CA LYS A 333 -38.50 9.47 16.16
C LYS A 333 -38.80 9.98 14.73
N TRP A 334 -38.34 9.25 13.71
CA TRP A 334 -38.44 9.62 12.29
C TRP A 334 -39.84 10.08 11.88
N LYS A 335 -40.87 9.40 12.38
CA LYS A 335 -42.29 9.70 12.14
C LYS A 335 -42.72 11.11 12.60
N ALA A 336 -42.08 11.67 13.61
CA ALA A 336 -42.41 12.99 14.13
C ALA A 336 -41.70 14.13 13.36
N ASP A 337 -40.64 13.81 12.61
CA ASP A 337 -39.85 14.78 11.85
C ASP A 337 -40.15 14.69 10.35
N GLN A 338 -41.25 15.33 9.96
CA GLN A 338 -41.73 15.33 8.57
C GLN A 338 -40.71 15.98 7.62
N THR A 339 -40.05 17.06 8.05
CA THR A 339 -39.05 17.76 7.24
C THR A 339 -37.86 16.86 6.94
N LEU A 340 -37.36 16.10 7.92
CA LEU A 340 -36.27 15.15 7.70
C LEU A 340 -36.70 14.01 6.75
N SER A 341 -37.89 13.47 6.96
CA SER A 341 -38.44 12.40 6.11
C SER A 341 -38.58 12.85 4.65
N GLN A 342 -39.08 14.08 4.43
CA GLN A 342 -39.14 14.70 3.09
C GLN A 342 -37.74 14.89 2.50
N ASN A 343 -36.79 15.35 3.29
CA ASN A 343 -35.41 15.54 2.84
C ASN A 343 -34.74 14.23 2.43
N ILE A 344 -35.00 13.11 3.12
CA ILE A 344 -34.51 11.78 2.73
C ILE A 344 -35.05 11.37 1.36
N VAL A 345 -36.35 11.56 1.11
CA VAL A 345 -36.97 11.28 -0.20
C VAL A 345 -36.34 12.16 -1.29
N ILE A 346 -36.26 13.48 -1.06
CA ILE A 346 -35.66 14.44 -1.99
C ILE A 346 -34.22 14.06 -2.32
N LYS A 347 -33.40 13.76 -1.30
CA LYS A 347 -32.00 13.36 -1.44
C LYS A 347 -31.84 12.07 -2.23
N THR A 348 -32.67 11.05 -1.95
CA THR A 348 -32.66 9.77 -2.67
C THR A 348 -32.89 9.97 -4.17
N ILE A 349 -33.91 10.74 -4.54
CA ILE A 349 -34.26 10.94 -5.94
C ILE A 349 -33.23 11.85 -6.64
N ASN A 350 -32.79 12.92 -5.97
CA ASN A 350 -31.75 13.80 -6.51
C ASN A 350 -30.46 13.04 -6.79
N GLY A 351 -30.02 12.16 -5.90
CA GLY A 351 -28.83 11.34 -6.07
C GLY A 351 -28.86 10.51 -7.35
N VAL A 352 -29.94 9.74 -7.54
CA VAL A 352 -30.13 8.88 -8.71
C VAL A 352 -30.28 9.71 -9.99
N CYS A 353 -31.04 10.80 -9.96
CA CYS A 353 -31.20 11.70 -11.10
C CYS A 353 -29.87 12.34 -11.52
N GLN A 354 -29.05 12.79 -10.55
CA GLN A 354 -27.74 13.37 -10.83
C GLN A 354 -26.77 12.34 -11.41
N GLU A 355 -26.70 11.15 -10.84
CA GLU A 355 -25.83 10.09 -11.34
C GLU A 355 -26.26 9.63 -12.74
N ARG A 356 -27.56 9.55 -13.01
CA ARG A 356 -28.09 9.27 -14.35
C ARG A 356 -27.70 10.33 -15.38
N LYS A 357 -27.80 11.62 -15.02
CA LYS A 357 -27.39 12.72 -15.90
C LYS A 357 -25.91 12.67 -16.28
N LYS A 358 -25.02 12.26 -15.37
CA LYS A 358 -23.58 12.12 -15.67
C LYS A 358 -23.30 11.15 -16.82
N TYR A 359 -24.17 10.17 -17.02
CA TYR A 359 -24.01 9.10 -18.00
C TYR A 359 -25.06 9.14 -19.11
N GLU A 360 -25.75 10.28 -19.28
CA GLU A 360 -26.84 10.48 -20.25
C GLU A 360 -26.40 10.21 -21.70
N ALA A 361 -25.16 10.53 -22.05
CA ALA A 361 -24.59 10.27 -23.38
C ALA A 361 -24.40 8.77 -23.71
N PHE A 362 -24.48 7.89 -22.70
CA PHE A 362 -24.23 6.45 -22.83
C PHE A 362 -25.49 5.60 -22.61
N LEU A 363 -26.68 6.22 -22.62
CA LEU A 363 -27.97 5.55 -22.33
C LEU A 363 -28.34 4.41 -23.31
N SER A 364 -27.76 4.37 -24.51
CA SER A 364 -27.96 3.30 -25.49
C SER A 364 -27.10 2.06 -25.24
N ASP A 365 -26.12 2.13 -24.33
CA ASP A 365 -25.22 1.04 -24.00
C ASP A 365 -25.85 0.13 -22.94
N LYS A 366 -25.86 -1.18 -23.22
CA LYS A 366 -26.45 -2.22 -22.35
C LYS A 366 -25.80 -2.29 -20.98
N PHE A 367 -24.50 -2.00 -20.87
CA PHE A 367 -23.80 -1.97 -19.59
C PHE A 367 -24.34 -0.87 -18.68
N PHE A 368 -24.52 0.34 -19.24
CA PHE A 368 -25.06 1.47 -18.50
C PHE A 368 -26.54 1.29 -18.17
N GLN A 369 -27.34 0.70 -19.07
CA GLN A 369 -28.74 0.35 -18.78
C GLN A 369 -28.88 -0.56 -17.56
N LYS A 370 -28.02 -1.59 -17.44
CA LYS A 370 -28.00 -2.46 -16.27
C LYS A 370 -27.63 -1.68 -15.00
N LYS A 371 -26.59 -0.84 -15.05
CA LYS A 371 -26.17 0.00 -13.92
C LYS A 371 -27.29 0.97 -13.47
N PHE A 372 -28.05 1.56 -14.40
CA PHE A 372 -29.17 2.43 -14.04
C PHE A 372 -30.33 1.67 -13.38
N ALA A 373 -30.65 0.48 -13.87
CA ALA A 373 -31.67 -0.37 -13.24
C ALA A 373 -31.26 -0.75 -11.80
N GLU A 374 -29.99 -1.09 -11.59
CA GLU A 374 -29.45 -1.35 -10.24
C GLU A 374 -29.56 -0.11 -9.33
N MET A 375 -29.19 1.07 -9.81
CA MET A 375 -29.33 2.31 -9.03
C MET A 375 -30.79 2.67 -8.73
N GLU A 376 -31.71 2.45 -9.68
CA GLU A 376 -33.14 2.62 -9.45
C GLU A 376 -33.65 1.63 -8.39
N ASP A 377 -33.16 0.39 -8.38
CA ASP A 377 -33.52 -0.63 -7.40
C ASP A 377 -33.04 -0.28 -5.99
N VAL A 378 -31.82 0.24 -5.88
CA VAL A 378 -31.28 0.80 -4.62
C VAL A 378 -32.17 1.93 -4.12
N ALA A 379 -32.60 2.84 -5.00
CA ALA A 379 -33.47 3.95 -4.64
C ALA A 379 -34.86 3.48 -4.18
N VAL A 380 -35.44 2.51 -4.88
CA VAL A 380 -36.71 1.89 -4.51
C VAL A 380 -36.62 1.26 -3.12
N ARG A 381 -35.54 0.50 -2.86
CA ARG A 381 -35.27 -0.14 -1.57
C ARG A 381 -35.25 0.88 -0.43
N LYS A 382 -34.58 2.02 -0.62
CA LYS A 382 -34.55 3.12 0.36
C LYS A 382 -35.92 3.75 0.64
N ILE A 383 -36.69 4.00 -0.42
CA ILE A 383 -38.05 4.55 -0.27
C ILE A 383 -38.97 3.55 0.45
N GLN A 384 -38.85 2.26 0.16
CA GLN A 384 -39.59 1.21 0.84
C GLN A 384 -39.22 1.14 2.33
N ALA A 385 -37.92 1.15 2.65
CA ALA A 385 -37.44 1.16 4.04
C ALA A 385 -37.95 2.39 4.82
N LEU A 386 -37.96 3.57 4.20
CA LEU A 386 -38.56 4.77 4.81
C LEU A 386 -40.08 4.63 4.99
N GLY A 387 -40.77 4.07 4.00
CA GLY A 387 -42.21 3.85 4.02
C GLY A 387 -42.66 2.94 5.16
N GLU A 388 -41.89 1.91 5.50
CA GLU A 388 -42.17 1.03 6.65
C GLU A 388 -42.18 1.77 7.99
N VAL A 389 -41.36 2.84 8.11
CA VAL A 389 -41.19 3.61 9.35
C VAL A 389 -42.12 4.81 9.44
N VAL A 390 -42.25 5.61 8.37
CA VAL A 390 -42.93 6.91 8.38
C VAL A 390 -44.35 6.82 7.80
N ARG A 391 -44.63 5.83 6.94
CA ARG A 391 -45.91 5.54 6.26
C ARG A 391 -46.48 6.60 5.31
N ASN A 392 -46.22 7.89 5.49
CA ASN A 392 -46.70 8.91 4.55
C ASN A 392 -45.73 10.09 4.51
N VAL A 393 -45.19 10.39 3.32
CA VAL A 393 -44.28 11.52 3.11
C VAL A 393 -44.72 12.28 1.86
N GLU A 394 -45.33 13.45 2.06
CA GLU A 394 -45.82 14.27 0.95
C GLU A 394 -44.65 14.95 0.22
N VAL A 395 -44.36 14.47 -1.00
CA VAL A 395 -43.33 15.06 -1.88
C VAL A 395 -43.80 15.11 -3.35
N LEU A 396 -44.82 15.92 -3.63
CA LEU A 396 -45.47 16.02 -4.96
C LEU A 396 -44.50 16.39 -6.09
N GLY A 397 -43.57 17.32 -5.86
CA GLY A 397 -42.64 17.80 -6.89
C GLY A 397 -41.63 16.73 -7.35
N VAL A 398 -41.28 15.79 -6.47
CA VAL A 398 -40.19 14.84 -6.74
C VAL A 398 -40.68 13.59 -7.48
N LYS A 399 -41.96 13.24 -7.32
CA LYS A 399 -42.62 12.23 -8.18
C LYS A 399 -42.58 12.63 -9.66
N ILE A 400 -42.84 13.91 -9.95
CA ILE A 400 -42.78 14.46 -11.31
C ILE A 400 -41.34 14.34 -11.84
N THR A 401 -40.35 14.73 -11.03
CA THR A 401 -38.93 14.61 -11.38
C THR A 401 -38.50 13.16 -11.67
N ALA A 402 -38.95 12.18 -10.89
CA ALA A 402 -38.64 10.76 -11.12
C ALA A 402 -39.23 10.25 -12.45
N ASN A 403 -40.49 10.61 -12.75
CA ASN A 403 -41.16 10.26 -14.00
C ASN A 403 -40.50 10.90 -15.21
N ASP A 404 -40.19 12.20 -15.15
CA ASP A 404 -39.52 12.93 -16.23
C ASP A 404 -38.11 12.38 -16.51
N THR A 405 -37.47 11.83 -15.48
CA THR A 405 -36.15 11.19 -15.60
C THR A 405 -36.27 9.73 -16.06
N GLY A 406 -37.47 9.16 -16.20
CA GLY A 406 -37.70 7.77 -16.61
C GLY A 406 -37.32 6.74 -15.55
N LEU A 407 -37.55 7.06 -14.26
CA LEU A 407 -37.40 6.17 -13.11
C LEU A 407 -38.78 5.65 -12.67
N CYS A 408 -39.39 4.80 -13.51
CA CYS A 408 -40.77 4.35 -13.35
C CYS A 408 -41.00 3.52 -12.08
N ARG A 409 -40.05 2.67 -11.68
CA ARG A 409 -40.17 1.83 -10.47
C ARG A 409 -40.07 2.70 -9.23
N LEU A 410 -39.19 3.70 -9.24
CA LEU A 410 -39.07 4.67 -8.15
C LEU A 410 -40.35 5.50 -7.99
N ALA A 411 -40.93 5.96 -9.11
CA ALA A 411 -42.20 6.69 -9.08
C ALA A 411 -43.35 5.83 -8.50
N MET A 412 -43.44 4.56 -8.87
CA MET A 412 -44.41 3.62 -8.27
C MET A 412 -44.17 3.40 -6.78
N ALA A 413 -42.91 3.28 -6.34
CA ALA A 413 -42.59 3.12 -4.92
C ALA A 413 -43.06 4.34 -4.09
N LEU A 414 -42.90 5.55 -4.61
CA LEU A 414 -43.39 6.78 -3.99
C LEU A 414 -44.93 6.85 -3.95
N GLU A 415 -45.61 6.34 -4.98
CA GLU A 415 -47.07 6.22 -4.97
C GLU A 415 -47.56 5.27 -3.89
N ASN A 416 -46.95 4.09 -3.79
CA ASN A 416 -47.32 3.07 -2.80
C ASN A 416 -47.08 3.55 -1.37
N MET A 417 -45.98 4.28 -1.14
CA MET A 417 -45.70 4.90 0.16
C MET A 417 -46.82 5.86 0.58
N ASN A 418 -47.53 6.51 -0.34
CA ASN A 418 -48.61 7.45 -0.01
C ASN A 418 -50.01 6.79 0.06
N GLN A 419 -50.14 5.49 -0.24
CA GLN A 419 -51.43 4.78 -0.36
C GLN A 419 -51.80 3.91 0.85
N HIS A 420 -50.89 3.68 1.80
CA HIS A 420 -51.18 2.90 3.02
C HIS A 420 -51.82 3.77 4.13
N CYS A 421 -53.08 4.13 3.89
CA CYS A 421 -54.02 4.63 4.91
C CYS A 421 -54.80 3.48 5.55
#